data_AF-A0A0G1KHL8-F1
#
_entry.id   AF-A0A0G1KHL8-F1
#
_cell.length_a   1.000
_cell.length_b   1.000
_cell.length_c   1.000
_cell.angle_alpha   90.00
_cell.angle_beta   90.00
_cell.angle_gamma   90.00
#
_symmetry.space_group_name_H-M   'P 1'
#
loop_
_entity.id
_entity.type
_entity.pdbx_description
1 polymer ?
#
loop_
_entity_poly.entity_id
_entity_poly.type
_entity_poly.pdbx_seq_one_letter_code
_entity_poly.pdbx_strand_id
1 'polypeptide(L)'
;MSFQFVTSAHAADWAAINPDCVSDGTATIQGIECVIGNILTPIPALIALVAVGMLIMAGIRIISAGSEPKALAAAWSTFTYALIGLVLLAVVWLVLVLIKNFTGADVTNLKFI
;
A
#
# COMPACT_ATOMS: atom_id res chain seq x y z
N MET A 1 -17.32 9.64 5.54
CA MET A 1 -16.03 9.10 5.07
C MET A 1 -16.27 8.53 3.69
N SER A 2 -16.07 9.35 2.65
CA SER A 2 -16.21 8.91 1.26
C SER A 2 -14.99 8.04 0.92
N PHE A 3 -15.23 6.77 0.64
CA PHE A 3 -14.25 5.92 -0.03
C PHE A 3 -14.07 6.49 -1.45
N GLN A 4 -13.13 7.42 -1.62
CA GLN A 4 -12.68 7.81 -2.93
C GLN A 4 -11.82 6.65 -3.45
N PHE A 5 -12.41 5.85 -4.35
CA PHE A 5 -11.65 4.95 -5.17
C PHE A 5 -10.59 5.78 -5.88
N VAL A 6 -9.32 5.46 -5.64
CA VAL A 6 -8.16 6.11 -6.25
C VAL A 6 -8.43 6.21 -7.74
N THR A 7 -8.48 7.45 -8.26
CA THR A 7 -8.57 7.70 -9.71
C THR A 7 -7.49 6.89 -10.39
N SER A 8 -7.86 6.09 -11.39
CA SER A 8 -6.92 5.19 -12.05
C SER A 8 -5.73 5.99 -12.58
N ALA A 9 -4.52 5.46 -12.33
CA ALA A 9 -3.25 6.13 -12.61
C ALA A 9 -3.09 6.63 -14.07
N HIS A 10 -3.88 6.10 -15.01
CA HIS A 10 -3.87 6.44 -16.43
C HIS A 10 -4.91 7.51 -16.85
N ALA A 11 -5.83 7.90 -15.97
CA ALA A 11 -6.92 8.84 -16.27
C ALA A 11 -6.82 10.18 -15.52
N ALA A 12 -5.83 10.32 -14.64
CA ALA A 12 -5.59 11.55 -13.92
C ALA A 12 -4.88 12.55 -14.85
N ASP A 13 -5.51 13.71 -15.07
CA ASP A 13 -4.86 14.86 -15.67
C ASP A 13 -3.68 15.25 -14.78
N TRP A 14 -2.48 15.22 -15.35
CA TRP A 14 -1.21 15.45 -14.67
C TRP A 14 -1.11 16.88 -14.16
N ALA A 15 -1.76 17.83 -14.85
CA ALA A 15 -1.93 19.20 -14.38
C ALA A 15 -2.92 19.31 -13.20
N ALA A 16 -3.84 18.35 -13.06
CA ALA A 16 -4.77 18.26 -11.93
C ALA A 16 -4.19 17.50 -10.72
N ILE A 17 -3.09 16.76 -10.89
CA ILE A 17 -2.34 16.12 -9.80
C ILE A 17 -1.44 17.14 -9.11
N ASN A 18 -0.61 17.87 -9.87
CA ASN A 18 0.13 19.05 -9.40
C ASN A 18 0.59 19.87 -10.63
N PRO A 19 0.38 21.21 -10.65
CA PRO A 19 0.88 22.08 -11.71
C PRO A 19 2.41 22.03 -11.90
N ASP A 20 3.18 21.56 -10.91
CA ASP A 20 4.64 21.40 -10.99
C ASP A 20 5.05 20.09 -11.70
N CYS A 21 4.14 19.12 -11.85
CA CYS A 21 4.43 17.88 -12.59
C CYS A 21 4.68 18.16 -14.08
N VAL A 22 4.06 19.22 -14.61
CA VAL A 22 4.26 19.68 -15.99
C VAL A 22 4.24 21.19 -16.06
N SER A 23 5.33 21.73 -16.61
CA SER A 23 5.45 23.12 -16.99
C SER A 23 5.49 23.22 -18.51
N ASP A 24 4.59 24.02 -19.09
CA ASP A 24 4.50 24.31 -20.53
C ASP A 24 4.45 23.08 -21.46
N GLY A 25 3.74 22.03 -21.04
CA GLY A 25 3.58 20.80 -21.82
C GLY A 25 4.82 19.90 -21.85
N THR A 26 5.83 20.21 -21.05
CA THR A 26 7.03 19.38 -20.88
C THR A 26 7.08 18.76 -19.49
N ALA A 27 7.58 17.51 -19.43
CA ALA A 27 7.78 16.81 -18.16
C ALA A 27 8.97 17.42 -17.41
N THR A 28 8.71 17.93 -16.20
CA THR A 28 9.76 18.44 -15.31
C THR A 28 10.44 17.28 -14.59
N ILE A 29 11.62 17.50 -13.99
CA ILE A 29 12.28 16.49 -13.14
C ILE A 29 11.39 16.11 -11.95
N GLN A 30 10.60 17.05 -11.44
CA GLN A 30 9.59 16.81 -10.40
C GLN A 30 8.42 15.93 -10.89
N GLY A 31 8.17 15.89 -12.21
CA GLY A 31 7.20 14.98 -12.81
C GLY A 31 7.51 13.50 -12.55
N ILE A 32 8.77 13.12 -12.36
CA ILE A 32 9.15 11.74 -11.98
C ILE A 32 8.61 11.40 -10.59
N GLU A 33 8.69 12.34 -9.65
CA GLU A 33 8.17 12.17 -8.29
C GLU A 33 6.64 12.01 -8.31
N CYS A 34 5.94 12.75 -9.18
CA CYS A 34 4.51 12.61 -9.39
C CYS A 34 4.12 11.22 -9.92
N VAL A 35 4.86 10.69 -10.90
CA VAL A 35 4.61 9.35 -11.47
C VAL A 35 4.82 8.27 -10.41
N ILE A 36 5.91 8.35 -9.65
CA ILE A 36 6.19 7.42 -8.55
C ILE A 36 5.07 7.51 -7.51
N GLY A 37 4.67 8.72 -7.15
CA GLY A 37 3.62 8.95 -6.16
C GLY A 37 2.26 8.38 -6.53
N ASN A 38 1.85 8.55 -7.78
CA ASN A 38 0.60 8.02 -8.34
C ASN A 38 0.58 6.48 -8.40
N ILE A 39 1.74 5.84 -8.57
CA ILE A 39 1.85 4.37 -8.56
C ILE A 39 1.88 3.84 -7.13
N LEU A 40 2.54 4.53 -6.20
CA LEU A 40 2.69 4.07 -4.82
C LEU A 40 1.44 4.30 -3.96
N THR A 41 0.60 5.27 -4.29
CA THR A 41 -0.64 5.59 -3.55
C THR A 41 -1.63 4.42 -3.42
N PRO A 42 -1.97 3.66 -4.48
CA PRO A 42 -2.93 2.56 -4.36
C PRO A 42 -2.34 1.28 -3.75
N ILE A 43 -1.01 1.11 -3.74
CA ILE A 43 -0.35 -0.15 -3.35
C ILE A 43 -0.69 -0.58 -1.92
N PRO A 44 -0.60 0.28 -0.89
CA PRO A 44 -0.91 -0.12 0.49
C PRO A 44 -2.34 -0.61 0.66
N ALA A 45 -3.31 0.01 -0.04
CA ALA A 45 -4.71 -0.39 0.00
C ALA A 45 -4.92 -1.77 -0.64
N LEU A 46 -4.23 -2.05 -1.76
CA LEU A 46 -4.25 -3.36 -2.41
C LEU A 46 -3.64 -4.45 -1.53
N ILE A 47 -2.49 -4.17 -0.89
CA ILE A 47 -1.84 -5.12 0.02
C ILE A 47 -2.75 -5.42 1.21
N ALA A 48 -3.37 -4.40 1.82
CA ALA A 48 -4.31 -4.58 2.92
C ALA A 48 -5.50 -5.47 2.53
N LEU A 49 -6.06 -5.27 1.32
CA LEU A 49 -7.16 -6.08 0.80
C LEU A 49 -6.76 -7.54 0.60
N VAL A 50 -5.59 -7.78 0.00
CA VAL A 50 -5.05 -9.13 -0.19
C VAL A 50 -4.79 -9.81 1.14
N ALA A 51 -4.22 -9.10 2.12
CA ALA A 51 -3.95 -9.61 3.45
C ALA A 51 -5.23 -10.06 4.16
N VAL A 52 -6.30 -9.27 4.09
CA VAL A 52 -7.62 -9.64 4.63
C VAL A 52 -8.15 -10.93 3.96
N GLY A 53 -8.05 -11.03 2.64
CA GLY A 53 -8.44 -12.23 1.91
C GLY A 53 -7.66 -13.48 2.33
N MET A 54 -6.34 -13.34 2.49
CA MET A 54 -5.48 -14.43 2.97
C MET A 54 -5.80 -14.85 4.42
N LEU A 55 -6.08 -13.89 5.29
CA LEU A 55 -6.47 -14.17 6.69
C LEU A 55 -7.78 -14.96 6.76
N ILE A 56 -8.79 -14.58 5.97
CA ILE A 56 -10.07 -15.31 5.91
C ILE A 56 -9.86 -16.73 5.40
N MET A 57 -9.15 -16.90 4.28
CA MET A 57 -8.86 -18.23 3.73
C MET A 57 -8.02 -19.10 4.66
N ALA A 58 -7.04 -18.51 5.35
CA ALA A 58 -6.24 -19.21 6.34
C ALA A 58 -7.09 -19.63 7.54
N GLY A 59 -7.95 -18.76 8.05
CA GLY A 59 -8.88 -19.06 9.15
C GLY A 59 -9.81 -20.22 8.83
N ILE A 60 -10.43 -20.22 7.64
CA ILE A 60 -11.26 -21.34 7.19
C ILE A 60 -10.45 -22.64 7.14
N ARG A 61 -9.23 -22.60 6.58
CA ARG A 61 -8.34 -23.77 6.50
C ARG A 61 -7.90 -24.29 7.86
N ILE A 62 -7.65 -23.43 8.84
CA ILE A 62 -7.28 -23.84 10.20
C ILE A 62 -8.43 -24.61 10.85
N ILE A 63 -9.67 -24.12 10.71
CA ILE A 63 -10.86 -24.76 11.28
C ILE A 63 -11.18 -26.07 10.55
N SER A 64 -11.02 -26.11 9.22
CA SER A 64 -11.35 -27.30 8.41
C SER A 64 -10.28 -28.39 8.43
N ALA A 65 -9.06 -28.12 8.91
CA ALA A 65 -7.94 -29.06 8.87
C ALA A 65 -8.07 -30.26 9.83
N GLY A 66 -8.99 -30.20 10.81
CA GLY A 66 -9.27 -31.33 11.70
C GLY A 66 -8.01 -31.89 12.38
N SER A 67 -7.81 -33.21 12.26
CA SER A 67 -6.66 -33.94 12.84
C SER A 67 -5.48 -34.13 11.87
N GLU A 68 -5.52 -33.57 10.65
CA GLU A 68 -4.43 -33.72 9.69
C GLU A 68 -3.31 -32.69 9.93
N PRO A 69 -2.13 -33.11 10.45
CA PRO A 69 -1.09 -32.18 10.87
C PRO A 69 -0.50 -31.36 9.71
N LYS A 70 -0.50 -31.92 8.50
CA LYS A 70 0.06 -31.27 7.30
C LYS A 70 -0.81 -30.11 6.82
N ALA A 71 -2.13 -30.29 6.80
CA ALA A 71 -3.07 -29.25 6.41
C ALA A 71 -3.08 -28.10 7.42
N LEU A 72 -2.98 -28.43 8.71
CA LEU A 72 -2.91 -27.45 9.78
C LEU A 72 -1.63 -26.60 9.70
N ALA A 73 -0.46 -27.23 9.51
CA ALA A 73 0.81 -26.52 9.38
C ALA A 73 0.81 -25.56 8.16
N ALA A 74 0.24 -25.99 7.03
CA ALA A 74 0.12 -25.14 5.84
C ALA A 74 -0.80 -23.93 6.09
N ALA A 75 -1.90 -24.11 6.81
CA ALA A 75 -2.82 -23.03 7.15
C ALA A 75 -2.17 -21.98 8.07
N TRP A 76 -1.42 -22.43 9.08
CA TRP A 76 -0.63 -21.55 9.97
C TRP A 76 0.46 -20.79 9.24
N SER A 77 1.15 -21.42 8.28
CA SER A 77 2.14 -20.73 7.46
C SER A 77 1.49 -19.59 6.66
N THR A 78 0.33 -19.85 6.05
CA THR A 78 -0.44 -18.85 5.28
C THR A 78 -0.88 -17.68 6.17
N PHE A 79 -1.38 -17.98 7.37
CA PHE A 79 -1.75 -16.98 8.36
C PHE A 79 -0.56 -16.09 8.76
N THR A 80 0.60 -16.72 8.98
CA THR A 80 1.83 -16.02 9.34
C THR A 80 2.31 -15.11 8.22
N TYR A 81 2.25 -15.56 6.96
CA TYR A 81 2.60 -14.72 5.81
C TYR A 81 1.68 -13.50 5.67
N ALA A 82 0.38 -13.67 5.89
CA ALA A 82 -0.57 -12.56 5.87
C ALA A 82 -0.27 -11.54 6.99
N LEU A 83 0.07 -12.02 8.19
CA LEU A 83 0.52 -11.16 9.30
C LEU A 83 1.83 -10.44 8.99
N ILE A 84 2.83 -11.13 8.45
CA ILE A 84 4.11 -10.52 8.07
C ILE A 84 3.89 -9.39 7.06
N GLY A 85 3.00 -9.58 6.07
CA GLY A 85 2.65 -8.53 5.12
C GLY A 85 2.07 -7.28 5.79
N LEU A 86 1.17 -7.45 6.78
CA LEU A 86 0.62 -6.33 7.55
C LEU A 86 1.66 -5.67 8.46
N VAL A 87 2.51 -6.46 9.12
CA VAL A 87 3.59 -5.94 9.97
C VAL A 87 4.58 -5.15 9.13
N LEU A 88 4.93 -5.60 7.93
CA LEU A 88 5.80 -4.85 7.02
C LEU A 88 5.21 -3.49 6.66
N LEU A 89 3.90 -3.40 6.39
CA LEU A 89 3.25 -2.10 6.17
C LEU A 89 3.38 -1.18 7.39
N ALA A 90 3.20 -1.72 8.60
CA ALA A 90 3.36 -0.95 9.83
C ALA A 90 4.82 -0.49 10.03
N VAL A 91 5.81 -1.32 9.68
CA VAL A 91 7.24 -0.97 9.74
C VAL A 91 7.57 0.13 8.74
N VAL A 92 7.09 0.04 7.50
CA VAL A 92 7.27 1.10 6.49
C VAL A 92 6.70 2.42 7.00
N TRP A 93 5.49 2.39 7.57
CA TRP A 93 4.88 3.58 8.16
C TRP A 93 5.72 4.17 9.30
N LEU A 94 6.23 3.32 10.18
CA LEU A 94 7.09 3.73 11.28
C LEU A 94 8.36 4.42 10.77
N VAL A 95 9.00 3.88 9.73
CA VAL A 95 10.17 4.49 9.10
C VAL A 95 9.83 5.88 8.52
N LEU A 96 8.70 6.02 7.81
CA LEU A 96 8.27 7.32 7.27
C LEU A 96 8.03 8.37 8.37
N VAL A 97 7.43 7.96 9.49
CA VAL A 97 7.20 8.84 10.65
C VAL A 97 8.51 9.25 11.31
N LEU A 98 9.48 8.34 11.43
CA LEU A 98 10.80 8.68 11.94
C LEU A 98 11.49 9.71 11.02
N ILE A 99 11.48 9.49 9.71
CA ILE A 99 12.06 10.45 8.74
C ILE A 99 11.39 11.82 8.89
N LYS A 100 10.06 11.87 9.00
CA LYS A 100 9.34 13.13 9.22
C LYS A 100 9.79 13.84 10.50
N ASN A 101 9.92 13.11 11.61
CA ASN A 101 10.30 13.69 12.90
C ASN A 101 11.75 14.16 12.94
N PHE A 102 12.68 13.47 12.26
CA PHE A 102 14.09 13.85 12.24
C PHE A 102 14.41 14.95 11.20
N THR A 103 13.75 14.92 10.06
CA THR A 103 14.07 15.80 8.92
C THR A 103 13.13 17.00 8.80
N GLY A 104 11.96 16.97 9.47
CA GLY A 104 10.92 17.99 9.33
C GLY A 104 10.22 18.00 7.96
N ALA A 105 10.62 17.13 7.03
CA ALA A 105 10.02 16.98 5.72
C ALA A 105 8.75 16.09 5.78
N ASP A 106 7.66 16.56 5.20
CA ASP A 106 6.37 15.85 5.18
C ASP A 106 6.35 14.72 4.14
N VAL A 107 7.03 13.61 4.46
CA VAL A 107 7.06 12.39 3.62
C VAL A 107 5.91 11.41 3.91
N THR A 108 5.08 11.71 4.92
CA THR A 108 3.94 10.86 5.30
C THR A 108 2.68 11.14 4.46
N ASN A 109 2.68 12.22 3.67
CA ASN A 109 1.55 12.58 2.84
C ASN A 109 1.78 12.03 1.43
N LEU A 110 1.33 10.79 1.20
CA LEU A 110 1.30 10.21 -0.15
C LEU A 110 0.24 10.87 -1.05
N LYS A 111 -0.49 11.86 -0.55
CA LYS A 111 -1.18 12.84 -1.38
C LYS A 111 -0.13 13.88 -1.79
N PHE A 112 0.59 13.57 -2.86
CA PHE A 112 1.37 14.57 -3.57
C PHE A 112 0.36 15.67 -3.96
N ILE A 113 0.49 16.81 -3.29
CA ILE A 113 -0.44 17.95 -3.39
C ILE A 113 -0.43 18.51 -4.79
#